data_AF-A0A851GS20-F1
#
_entry.id   AF-A0A851GS20-F1
#
_cell.length_a   1.000
_cell.length_b   1.000
_cell.length_c   1.000
_cell.angle_alpha   90.00
_cell.angle_beta   90.00
_cell.angle_gamma   90.00
#
_symmetry.space_group_name_H-M   'P 1'
#
loop_
_entity.id
_entity.type
_entity.pdbx_description
1 polymer ?
#
loop_
_entity_poly.entity_id
_entity_poly.type
_entity_poly.pdbx_seq_one_letter_code
_entity_poly.pdbx_strand_id
1 'polypeptide(L)'
;MPQRIDRAGYYTVRLSNKGKDSTVYVHRLLAYAFIKNIENKPFVNHINGNKLDNTISNLEWVTHSENMKHAYKLGLVKKISCKKVINLCTGEVFNSIREAAAFHNMNYNTFKNMLYGHNKNNTCLSIAA
;
A
#
# COMPACT_ATOMS: atom_id res chain seq x y z
N MET A 1 6.78 27.56 -16.48
CA MET A 1 7.02 26.10 -16.55
C MET A 1 5.71 25.38 -16.30
N PRO A 2 5.25 24.49 -17.18
CA PRO A 2 4.01 23.75 -16.95
C PRO A 2 4.18 22.73 -15.83
N GLN A 3 3.16 22.56 -15.00
CA GLN A 3 3.07 21.43 -14.07
C GLN A 3 2.69 20.16 -14.84
N ARG A 4 3.20 19.01 -14.41
CA ARG A 4 2.89 17.70 -15.00
C ARG A 4 2.41 16.75 -13.92
N ILE A 5 1.46 15.87 -14.25
CA ILE A 5 1.04 14.80 -13.35
C ILE A 5 1.89 13.57 -13.65
N ASP A 6 2.50 12.99 -12.61
CA ASP A 6 3.28 11.77 -12.73
C ASP A 6 2.39 10.51 -12.79
N ARG A 7 2.99 9.34 -12.97
CA ARG A 7 2.25 8.06 -13.02
C ARG A 7 1.58 7.70 -11.68
N ALA A 8 2.05 8.28 -10.58
CA ALA A 8 1.51 8.05 -9.23
C ALA A 8 0.41 9.06 -8.83
N GLY A 9 0.10 10.02 -9.71
CA GLY A 9 -0.95 11.03 -9.53
C GLY A 9 -0.51 12.29 -8.80
N TYR A 10 0.79 12.63 -8.78
CA TYR A 10 1.32 13.84 -8.15
C TYR A 10 1.70 14.92 -9.16
N TYR A 11 1.46 16.18 -8.81
CA TYR A 11 2.03 17.30 -9.54
C TYR A 11 3.55 17.37 -9.37
N THR A 12 4.22 17.54 -10.49
CA THR A 12 5.68 17.68 -10.62
C THR A 12 6.04 18.89 -11.47
N VAL A 13 7.20 19.45 -11.20
CA VAL A 13 7.82 20.51 -11.99
C VAL A 13 9.26 20.15 -12.28
N ARG A 14 9.76 20.57 -13.46
CA ARG A 14 11.17 20.47 -13.81
C ARG A 14 11.86 21.75 -13.37
N LEU A 15 12.87 21.65 -12.52
CA LEU A 15 13.72 22.77 -12.13
C LEU A 15 15.08 22.62 -12.82
N SER A 16 15.68 23.73 -13.22
CA SER A 16 17.02 23.77 -13.79
C SER A 16 17.92 24.59 -12.88
N ASN A 17 19.09 24.05 -12.52
CA ASN A 17 20.11 24.77 -11.78
C ASN A 17 21.49 24.48 -12.36
N LYS A 18 22.18 25.52 -12.85
CA LYS A 18 23.53 25.42 -13.45
C LYS A 18 23.62 24.32 -14.54
N GLY A 19 22.62 24.26 -15.42
CA GLY A 19 22.56 23.27 -16.51
C GLY A 19 22.20 21.85 -16.09
N LYS A 20 21.89 21.61 -14.81
CA LYS A 20 21.36 20.33 -14.33
C LYS A 20 19.87 20.47 -14.06
N ASP A 21 19.10 19.63 -14.74
CA ASP A 21 17.66 19.59 -14.56
C ASP A 21 17.25 18.47 -13.60
N SER A 22 16.31 18.76 -12.73
CA SER A 22 15.69 17.79 -11.84
C SER A 22 14.18 17.91 -11.88
N THR A 23 13.48 16.80 -11.76
CA THR A 23 12.03 16.79 -11.58
C THR A 23 11.74 16.64 -10.10
N VAL A 24 10.96 17.57 -9.55
CA VAL A 24 10.60 17.59 -8.14
C VAL A 24 9.09 17.60 -7.96
N TYR A 25 8.62 17.07 -6.83
CA TYR A 25 7.22 17.08 -6.46
C TYR A 25 6.79 18.43 -5.88
N VAL A 26 5.66 18.96 -6.36
CA VAL A 26 5.14 20.27 -5.95
C VAL A 26 4.80 20.28 -4.45
N HIS A 27 4.10 19.27 -3.94
CA HIS A 27 3.74 19.18 -2.51
C HIS A 27 4.97 19.21 -1.59
N ARG A 28 6.08 18.56 -1.98
CA ARG A 28 7.31 18.59 -1.19
C ARG A 28 7.96 19.96 -1.21
N LEU A 29 8.05 20.58 -2.39
CA LEU A 29 8.63 21.92 -2.52
C LEU A 29 7.88 22.94 -1.67
N LEU A 30 6.54 22.88 -1.67
CA LEU A 30 5.69 23.73 -0.84
C LEU A 30 5.87 23.44 0.66
N ALA A 31 5.87 22.17 1.08
CA ALA A 31 6.09 21.81 2.47
C ALA A 31 7.46 22.26 2.98
N TYR A 32 8.53 22.09 2.20
CA TYR A 32 9.87 22.56 2.57
C TYR A 32 9.96 24.09 2.68
N ALA A 33 9.21 24.82 1.86
CA ALA A 33 9.24 26.28 1.85
C ALA A 33 8.38 26.91 2.96
N PHE A 34 7.24 26.31 3.29
CA PHE A 34 6.20 26.96 4.09
C PHE A 34 5.84 26.24 5.41
N ILE A 35 6.26 24.98 5.60
CA ILE A 35 5.85 24.16 6.76
C ILE A 35 7.10 23.72 7.53
N LYS A 36 7.28 24.27 8.73
CA LYS A 36 8.39 23.90 9.61
C LYS A 36 8.27 22.43 10.05
N ASN A 37 9.33 21.66 9.83
CA ASN A 37 9.40 20.27 10.25
C ASN A 37 10.11 20.13 11.61
N ILE A 38 9.40 20.40 12.70
CA ILE A 38 9.98 20.41 14.06
C ILE A 38 10.43 19.00 14.48
N GLU A 39 9.68 17.97 14.07
CA GLU A 39 9.89 16.58 14.48
C GLU A 39 10.83 15.80 13.53
N ASN A 40 11.40 16.48 12.52
CA ASN A 40 12.25 15.87 11.48
C ASN A 40 11.60 14.65 10.79
N LYS A 41 10.29 14.73 10.56
CA LYS A 41 9.51 13.69 9.90
C LYS A 41 9.89 13.60 8.42
N PRO A 42 10.14 12.40 7.87
CA PRO A 42 10.75 12.28 6.55
C PRO A 42 9.79 12.43 5.36
N PHE A 43 8.47 12.37 5.56
CA PHE A 43 7.49 12.37 4.46
C PHE A 43 6.50 13.53 4.56
N VAL A 44 5.96 13.95 3.43
CA VAL A 44 4.85 14.91 3.33
C VAL A 44 3.59 14.14 2.93
N ASN A 45 2.49 14.32 3.65
CA ASN A 45 1.19 13.73 3.38
C ASN A 45 0.18 14.80 2.97
N HIS A 46 -0.85 14.38 2.21
CA HIS A 46 -2.04 15.15 1.88
C HIS A 46 -3.17 14.77 2.84
N ILE A 47 -3.60 15.68 3.71
CA ILE A 47 -4.56 15.43 4.80
C ILE A 47 -5.92 14.94 4.27
N ASN A 48 -6.37 15.44 3.12
CA ASN A 48 -7.61 15.01 2.49
C ASN A 48 -7.45 13.79 1.56
N GLY A 49 -6.24 13.25 1.41
CA GLY A 49 -5.94 12.15 0.50
C GLY A 49 -5.90 12.51 -0.99
N ASN A 50 -6.20 13.75 -1.37
CA ASN A 50 -6.13 14.22 -2.75
C ASN A 50 -4.73 14.76 -3.07
N LYS A 51 -3.96 13.96 -3.81
CA LYS A 51 -2.57 14.25 -4.23
C LYS A 51 -2.39 15.49 -5.10
N LEU A 52 -3.49 15.99 -5.68
CA LEU A 52 -3.51 17.16 -6.55
C LEU A 52 -3.85 18.46 -5.78
N ASP A 53 -4.39 18.36 -4.56
CA ASP A 53 -4.65 19.52 -3.70
C ASP A 53 -3.39 19.88 -2.89
N ASN A 54 -2.60 20.80 -3.43
CA ASN A 54 -1.35 21.25 -2.82
C ASN A 54 -1.50 22.51 -1.95
N THR A 55 -2.70 22.83 -1.45
CA THR A 55 -2.87 23.92 -0.49
C THR A 55 -2.02 23.66 0.77
N ILE A 56 -1.38 24.71 1.31
CA ILE A 56 -0.44 24.55 2.44
C ILE A 56 -1.15 23.93 3.66
N SER A 57 -2.42 24.29 3.89
CA SER A 57 -3.26 23.73 4.95
C SER A 57 -3.60 22.25 4.76
N ASN A 58 -3.43 21.69 3.56
CA ASN A 58 -3.68 20.28 3.27
C ASN A 58 -2.40 19.42 3.35
N LEU A 59 -1.24 20.02 3.62
CA LEU A 59 0.04 19.31 3.68
C LEU A 59 0.51 19.19 5.12
N GLU A 60 1.04 18.04 5.48
CA GLU A 60 1.62 17.78 6.81
C GLU A 60 2.88 16.91 6.72
N TRP A 61 3.79 17.08 7.68
CA TRP A 61 4.92 16.18 7.84
C TRP A 61 4.50 14.93 8.61
N VAL A 62 4.85 13.75 8.11
CA VAL A 62 4.49 12.45 8.70
C VAL A 62 5.64 11.45 8.65
N THR A 63 5.60 10.48 9.56
CA THR A 63 6.34 9.23 9.46
C THR A 63 5.63 8.26 8.50
N HIS A 64 6.34 7.20 8.10
CA HIS A 64 5.73 6.16 7.26
C HIS A 64 4.52 5.51 7.94
N SER A 65 4.60 5.24 9.25
CA SER A 65 3.53 4.60 10.02
C SER A 65 2.27 5.47 10.09
N GLU A 66 2.42 6.77 10.35
CA GLU A 66 1.31 7.72 10.36
C GLU A 66 0.65 7.82 8.97
N ASN A 67 1.45 7.93 7.90
CA ASN A 67 0.93 7.98 6.53
C ASN A 67 0.11 6.71 6.18
N MET A 68 0.61 5.53 6.55
CA MET A 68 -0.10 4.27 6.31
C MET A 68 -1.40 4.17 7.11
N LYS A 69 -1.39 4.58 8.38
CA LYS A 69 -2.61 4.65 9.21
C LYS A 69 -3.64 5.60 8.62
N HIS A 70 -3.19 6.77 8.15
CA HIS A 70 -4.02 7.76 7.49
C HIS A 70 -4.65 7.21 6.20
N ALA A 71 -3.84 6.61 5.32
CA ALA A 71 -4.32 5.97 4.09
C ALA A 71 -5.34 4.86 4.37
N TYR A 72 -5.16 4.08 5.44
CA TYR A 72 -6.13 3.07 5.87
C TYR A 72 -7.44 3.71 6.32
N LYS A 73 -7.38 4.77 7.14
CA LYS A 73 -8.55 5.51 7.64
C LYS A 73 -9.37 6.11 6.49
N LEU A 74 -8.71 6.58 5.44
CA LEU A 74 -9.35 7.11 4.22
C LEU A 74 -9.77 6.03 3.22
N GLY A 75 -9.48 4.75 3.47
CA GLY A 75 -9.80 3.67 2.53
C GLY A 75 -9.00 3.69 1.23
N LEU A 76 -7.86 4.39 1.19
CA LEU A 76 -6.99 4.48 0.01
C LEU A 76 -6.16 3.22 -0.22
N VAL A 77 -6.06 2.35 0.78
CA VAL A 77 -5.32 1.09 0.71
C VAL A 77 -6.20 0.03 0.05
N LYS A 78 -5.71 -0.54 -1.05
CA LYS A 78 -6.38 -1.68 -1.70
C LYS A 78 -6.43 -2.86 -0.72
N LYS A 79 -7.63 -3.35 -0.42
CA LYS A 79 -7.79 -4.58 0.36
C LYS A 79 -7.18 -5.74 -0.43
N ILE A 80 -6.21 -6.41 0.18
CA ILE A 80 -5.68 -7.67 -0.36
C ILE A 80 -6.81 -8.69 -0.22
N SER A 81 -7.30 -9.24 -1.33
CA SER A 81 -8.22 -10.36 -1.27
C SER A 81 -7.47 -11.59 -0.82
N CYS A 82 -7.89 -12.18 0.30
CA CYS A 82 -7.46 -13.53 0.65
C CYS A 82 -8.03 -14.49 -0.39
N LYS A 83 -7.18 -15.38 -0.92
CA LYS A 83 -7.68 -16.49 -1.75
C LYS A 83 -8.47 -17.44 -0.86
N LYS A 84 -9.67 -17.81 -1.31
CA LYS A 84 -10.50 -18.81 -0.64
C LYS A 84 -9.87 -20.20 -0.81
N VAL A 85 -10.15 -21.09 0.13
CA VAL A 85 -9.72 -22.49 0.08
C VAL A 85 -10.97 -23.35 0.07
N ILE A 86 -11.03 -24.33 -0.82
CA ILE A 86 -12.15 -25.25 -0.96
C ILE A 86 -11.68 -26.64 -0.57
N ASN A 87 -12.46 -27.33 0.25
CA ASN A 87 -12.30 -28.74 0.50
C ASN A 87 -13.07 -29.54 -0.56
N LEU A 88 -12.36 -30.23 -1.44
CA LEU A 88 -12.95 -31.00 -2.53
C LEU A 88 -13.71 -32.24 -2.05
N CYS A 89 -13.43 -32.72 -0.84
CA CYS A 89 -14.06 -33.91 -0.26
C CYS A 89 -15.35 -33.59 0.49
N THR A 90 -15.43 -32.43 1.16
CA THR A 90 -16.60 -32.04 1.97
C THR A 90 -17.43 -30.90 1.34
N GLY A 91 -16.88 -30.18 0.36
CA GLY A 91 -17.49 -28.99 -0.22
C GLY A 91 -17.36 -27.73 0.64
N GLU A 92 -16.68 -27.81 1.79
CA GLU A 92 -16.48 -26.66 2.68
C GLU A 92 -15.60 -25.58 2.04
N VAL A 93 -15.98 -24.31 2.23
CA VAL A 93 -15.25 -23.16 1.69
C VAL A 93 -14.78 -22.25 2.82
N PHE A 94 -13.48 -21.99 2.85
CA PHE A 94 -12.83 -21.10 3.80
C PHE A 94 -12.49 -19.77 3.10
N ASN A 95 -12.63 -18.65 3.81
CA ASN A 95 -12.35 -17.32 3.27
C ASN A 95 -10.85 -17.02 3.16
N SER A 96 -10.01 -17.81 3.80
CA SER A 96 -8.56 -17.69 3.69
C SER A 96 -7.82 -19.00 3.94
N ILE A 97 -6.58 -19.07 3.43
CA ILE A 97 -5.64 -20.16 3.75
C ILE A 97 -5.42 -20.28 5.27
N ARG A 98 -5.43 -19.16 5.99
CA ARG A 98 -5.17 -19.14 7.43
C ARG A 98 -6.33 -19.73 8.24
N GLU A 99 -7.55 -19.45 7.82
CA GLU A 99 -8.77 -20.02 8.39
C GLU A 99 -8.81 -21.53 8.18
N ALA A 100 -8.57 -22.00 6.95
CA ALA A 100 -8.47 -23.42 6.63
C ALA A 100 -7.34 -24.11 7.43
N ALA A 101 -6.16 -23.50 7.51
CA ALA A 101 -5.03 -24.04 8.28
C ALA A 101 -5.37 -24.20 9.78
N ALA A 102 -6.04 -23.20 10.37
CA ALA A 102 -6.47 -23.23 11.75
C ALA A 102 -7.52 -24.33 12.00
N PHE A 103 -8.52 -24.46 11.12
CA PHE A 103 -9.55 -25.48 11.22
C PHE A 103 -8.98 -26.90 11.18
N HIS A 104 -8.00 -27.13 10.31
CA HIS A 104 -7.35 -28.45 10.17
C HIS A 104 -6.13 -28.65 11.09
N ASN A 105 -5.85 -27.71 12.02
CA ASN A 105 -4.69 -27.74 12.92
C ASN A 105 -3.34 -27.92 12.18
N MET A 106 -3.20 -27.31 11.00
CA MET A 106 -1.99 -27.39 10.18
C MET A 106 -1.15 -26.12 10.32
N ASN A 107 0.18 -26.28 10.25
CA ASN A 107 1.07 -25.14 10.15
C ASN A 107 0.79 -24.37 8.85
N TYR A 108 0.55 -23.06 8.96
CA TYR A 108 0.22 -22.20 7.83
C TYR A 108 1.23 -22.30 6.67
N ASN A 109 2.53 -22.33 6.97
CA ASN A 109 3.57 -22.36 5.91
C ASN A 109 3.57 -23.71 5.18
N THR A 110 3.47 -24.81 5.93
CA THR A 110 3.35 -26.16 5.36
C THR A 110 2.11 -26.27 4.49
N PHE A 111 0.97 -25.83 5.01
CA PHE A 111 -0.32 -25.87 4.33
C PHE A 111 -0.32 -24.99 3.06
N LYS A 112 0.22 -23.77 3.15
CA LYS A 112 0.43 -22.89 2.00
C LYS A 112 1.29 -23.58 0.93
N ASN A 113 2.42 -24.18 1.31
CA ASN A 113 3.30 -24.85 0.35
C ASN A 113 2.66 -26.06 -0.32
N MET A 114 1.79 -26.80 0.39
CA MET A 114 0.97 -27.87 -0.19
C MET A 114 -0.02 -27.32 -1.23
N LEU A 115 -0.75 -26.26 -0.90
CA LEU A 115 -1.75 -25.65 -1.77
C LEU A 115 -1.17 -25.04 -3.05
N TYR A 116 0.04 -24.48 -2.97
CA TYR A 116 0.75 -23.91 -4.13
C TYR A 116 1.59 -24.95 -4.90
N GLY A 117 1.58 -26.22 -4.50
CA GLY A 117 2.27 -27.31 -5.21
C GLY A 117 3.78 -27.39 -4.97
N HIS A 118 4.31 -26.63 -4.00
CA HIS A 118 5.73 -26.74 -3.61
C HIS A 118 6.03 -28.01 -2.81
N ASN A 119 5.04 -28.48 -2.04
CA ASN A 119 5.10 -29.73 -1.29
C ASN A 119 3.99 -30.67 -1.77
N LYS A 120 4.19 -31.98 -1.59
CA LYS A 120 3.14 -32.97 -1.86
C LYS A 120 1.90 -32.64 -1.02
N ASN A 121 0.78 -32.35 -1.69
CA ASN A 121 -0.49 -32.11 -1.03
C ASN A 121 -1.17 -33.45 -0.75
N ASN A 122 -1.22 -33.83 0.54
CA ASN A 122 -1.91 -35.05 0.99
C ASN A 122 -3.34 -34.74 1.49
N THR A 123 -3.86 -33.55 1.22
CA THR A 123 -5.20 -33.10 1.66
C THR A 123 -6.13 -32.95 0.46
N CYS A 124 -7.45 -32.98 0.70
CA CYS A 124 -8.45 -32.64 -0.32
C CYS A 124 -8.61 -31.13 -0.56
N LEU A 125 -7.73 -30.29 0.03
CA LEU A 125 -7.89 -28.84 0.02
C LEU A 125 -7.19 -28.23 -1.19
N SER A 126 -7.85 -27.29 -1.86
CA SER A 126 -7.32 -26.55 -3.00
C SER A 126 -7.64 -25.06 -2.92
N ILE A 127 -6.85 -24.23 -3.61
CA ILE A 127 -7.13 -22.79 -3.71
C ILE A 127 -8.29 -22.60 -4.68
N ALA A 128 -9.32 -21.84 -4.28
CA ALA A 128 -10.38 -21.42 -5.18
C ALA A 128 -9.79 -20.53 -6.29
N ALA A 129 -10.10 -20.84 -7.56
CA ALA A 129 -9.70 -20.05 -8.71
C ALA A 129 -10.27 -18.62 -8.65
#